data_AF-A0A8T4UIT2-F1
#
_entry.id   AF-A0A8T4UIT2-F1
#
_cell.length_a   1.000
_cell.length_b   1.000
_cell.length_c   1.000
_cell.angle_alpha   90.00
_cell.angle_beta   90.00
_cell.angle_gamma   90.00
#
_symmetry.space_group_name_H-M   'P 1'
#
loop_
_entity.id
_entity.type
_entity.pdbx_description
1 polymer ?
#
loop_
_entity_poly.entity_id
_entity_poly.type
_entity_poly.pdbx_seq_one_letter_code
_entity_poly.pdbx_strand_id
1 'polypeptide(L)'
;MEFRLELRHILFIILGVLLIAGDFYFFLGTRWFKPAFVIALVLIALQYFIDFFHENKVQKQIEIKFLEFVRALVETVKSGISIPKAIREVSKEDYGYLTPHVKKLANQLEWGFPLHAALTNFAKDTRNRVIAKSVAIV
;
A
#
# COMPACT_ATOMS: atom_id res chain seq x y z
N MET A 1 3.54 7.69 -2.47
CA MET A 1 4.41 7.78 -1.28
C MET A 1 3.82 8.83 -0.36
N GLU A 2 2.76 8.48 0.36
CA GLU A 2 2.39 9.26 1.54
C GLU A 2 3.20 8.66 2.67
N PHE A 3 4.27 9.35 3.08
CA PHE A 3 5.10 8.94 4.22
C PHE A 3 4.22 8.96 5.48
N ARG A 4 3.59 7.83 5.80
CA ARG A 4 2.97 7.63 7.11
C ARG A 4 4.10 7.37 8.09
N LEU A 5 4.66 8.45 8.63
CA LEU A 5 5.60 8.40 9.74
C LEU A 5 4.86 7.86 10.96
N GLU A 6 4.75 6.53 11.08
CA GLU A 6 4.29 5.92 12.32
C GLU A 6 5.25 6.34 13.44
N LEU A 7 4.73 6.53 14.66
CA LEU A 7 5.50 6.90 15.87
C LEU A 7 6.78 6.05 16.03
N ARG A 8 6.71 4.80 15.59
CA ARG A 8 7.82 3.83 15.56
C ARG A 8 9.02 4.33 14.75
N HIS A 9 8.83 4.96 13.59
CA HIS A 9 9.93 5.48 12.76
C HIS A 9 10.68 6.61 13.45
N ILE A 10 9.95 7.49 14.13
CA ILE A 10 10.53 8.63 14.85
C ILE A 10 11.40 8.12 16.01
N LEU A 11 10.96 7.06 16.71
CA LEU A 11 11.75 6.44 17.78
C LEU A 11 13.07 5.84 17.26
N PHE A 12 13.05 5.15 16.11
CA PHE A 12 14.27 4.59 15.52
C PHE A 12 15.23 5.67 15.01
N ILE A 13 14.71 6.75 14.43
CA ILE A 13 15.52 7.90 14.00
C ILE A 13 16.16 8.58 15.22
N ILE A 14 15.39 8.83 16.27
CA ILE A 14 15.89 9.43 17.52
C ILE A 14 16.96 8.55 18.16
N LEU A 15 16.74 7.23 18.20
CA LEU A 15 17.71 6.26 18.75
C LEU A 15 19.01 6.24 17.92
N GLY A 16 18.90 6.24 16.59
CA GLY A 16 20.06 6.30 15.69
C GLY A 16 20.85 7.59 15.85
N VAL A 17 20.17 8.73 15.97
CA VAL A 17 20.80 10.04 16.22
C VAL A 17 21.48 10.08 17.59
N LEU A 18 20.86 9.49 18.63
CA LEU A 18 21.46 9.38 19.97
C LEU A 18 22.72 8.51 19.97
N LEU A 19 22.73 7.41 19.23
CA LEU A 19 23.91 6.56 19.09
C LEU A 19 25.05 7.29 18.37
N ILE A 20 24.75 8.03 17.29
CA ILE A 20 25.74 8.83 16.57
C ILE A 20 26.29 9.94 17.48
N ALA A 21 25.44 10.63 18.24
CA ALA A 21 25.86 11.67 19.17
C ALA A 21 26.73 11.11 20.32
N GLY A 22 26.39 9.92 20.83
CA GLY A 22 27.18 9.22 21.84
C GLY A 22 28.55 8.77 21.31
N ASP A 23 28.61 8.26 20.08
CA ASP A 23 29.86 7.87 19.41
C ASP A 23 30.75 9.10 19.17
N PHE A 24 30.14 10.25 18.83
CA PHE A 24 30.84 11.51 18.68
C PHE A 24 31.38 12.06 20.01
N TYR A 25 30.63 11.92 21.11
CA TYR A 25 31.05 12.42 22.42
C TYR A 25 32.12 11.53 23.08
N PHE A 26 32.05 10.21 22.89
CA PHE A 26 32.88 9.25 23.62
C PHE A 26 34.09 8.74 22.83
N PHE A 27 34.02 8.72 21.49
CA PHE A 27 34.95 7.94 20.66
C PHE A 27 35.78 8.77 19.67
N LEU A 28 35.79 10.10 19.79
CA LEU A 28 36.64 11.00 18.97
C LEU A 28 38.13 10.63 19.11
N GLY A 29 38.70 10.02 18.07
CA GLY A 29 40.14 9.70 17.95
C GLY A 29 40.52 8.24 18.16
N THR A 30 39.58 7.36 18.56
CA THR A 30 39.88 5.95 18.84
C THR A 30 39.58 5.05 17.63
N ARG A 31 40.34 3.94 17.48
CA ARG A 31 40.22 2.99 16.35
C ARG A 31 38.80 2.44 16.10
N TRP A 32 37.90 2.46 17.08
CA TRP A 32 36.54 1.89 16.96
C TRP A 32 35.45 2.88 16.51
N PHE A 33 35.77 4.17 16.31
CA PHE A 33 34.80 5.16 15.83
C PHE A 33 34.22 4.81 14.45
N LYS A 34 35.08 4.39 13.51
CA LYS A 34 34.66 4.04 12.13
C LYS A 34 33.67 2.86 12.07
N PRO A 35 33.90 1.71 12.72
CA PRO A 35 32.94 0.61 12.70
C PRO A 35 31.63 0.93 13.44
N ALA A 36 31.67 1.67 14.54
CA ALA A 36 30.47 2.07 15.29
C ALA A 36 29.56 2.98 14.45
N PHE A 37 30.14 3.98 13.77
CA PHE A 37 29.41 4.84 12.84
C PHE A 37 28.74 4.07 11.70
N VAL A 38 29.44 3.10 11.11
CA VAL A 38 28.89 2.25 10.04
C VAL A 38 27.70 1.43 10.54
N ILE A 39 27.79 0.85 11.74
CA ILE A 39 26.70 0.06 12.33
C ILE A 39 25.47 0.95 12.57
N ALA A 40 25.65 2.15 13.12
CA ALA A 40 24.54 3.07 13.35
C ALA A 40 23.81 3.44 12.04
N LEU A 41 24.57 3.67 10.96
CA LEU A 41 24.02 3.99 9.64
C LEU A 41 23.26 2.79 9.04
N VAL A 42 23.78 1.57 9.21
CA VAL A 42 23.12 0.34 8.77
C VAL A 42 21.79 0.12 9.50
N LEU A 43 21.73 0.37 10.81
CA LEU A 43 20.49 0.22 11.58
C LEU A 43 19.40 1.19 11.12
N ILE A 44 19.77 2.44 10.81
CA ILE A 44 18.83 3.44 10.25
C ILE A 44 18.34 3.01 8.87
N ALA A 45 19.26 2.55 8.00
CA ALA A 45 18.90 2.10 6.67
C ALA A 45 18.00 0.85 6.69
N LEU A 46 18.25 -0.09 7.60
CA LEU A 46 17.51 -1.35 7.70
C LEU A 46 16.01 -1.14 7.95
N GLN A 47 15.66 -0.19 8.82
CA GLN A 47 14.26 0.15 9.10
C GLN A 47 13.54 0.59 7.81
N TYR A 48 14.16 1.49 7.04
CA TYR A 48 13.60 1.96 5.77
C TYR A 48 13.36 0.82 4.77
N PHE A 49 14.29 -0.13 4.69
CA PHE A 49 14.14 -1.30 3.83
C PHE A 49 12.94 -2.17 4.22
N ILE A 50 12.73 -2.42 5.52
CA ILE A 50 11.61 -3.25 6.00
C ILE A 50 10.26 -2.65 5.58
N ASP A 51 10.07 -1.35 5.79
CA ASP A 51 8.80 -0.68 5.48
C ASP A 51 8.54 -0.69 3.96
N PHE A 52 9.58 -0.46 3.16
CA PHE A 52 9.49 -0.56 1.69
C PHE A 52 9.09 -1.97 1.23
N PHE A 53 9.70 -3.02 1.80
CA PHE A 53 9.32 -4.40 1.46
C PHE A 53 7.90 -4.74 1.90
N HIS A 54 7.43 -4.22 3.03
CA HIS A 54 6.08 -4.48 3.50
C HIS A 54 5.03 -3.82 2.60
N GLU A 55 5.22 -2.55 2.25
CA GLU A 55 4.31 -1.82 1.36
C GLU A 55 4.25 -2.48 -0.02
N ASN A 56 5.40 -2.90 -0.57
CA ASN A 56 5.44 -3.63 -1.83
C ASN A 56 4.70 -4.98 -1.77
N LYS A 57 4.81 -5.71 -0.65
CA LYS A 57 4.06 -6.96 -0.47
C LYS A 57 2.56 -6.71 -0.44
N VAL A 58 2.11 -5.68 0.26
CA VAL A 58 0.68 -5.30 0.30
C VAL A 58 0.19 -4.90 -1.09
N GLN A 59 0.95 -4.07 -1.82
CA GLN A 59 0.59 -3.66 -3.17
C GLN A 59 0.50 -4.85 -4.14
N LYS A 60 1.41 -5.81 -4.03
CA LYS A 60 1.36 -7.05 -4.81
C LYS A 60 0.13 -7.90 -4.47
N GLN A 61 -0.26 -7.97 -3.20
CA GLN A 61 -1.48 -8.67 -2.81
C GLN A 61 -2.74 -7.97 -3.35
N ILE A 62 -2.79 -6.64 -3.30
CA ILE A 62 -3.86 -5.84 -3.90
C ILE A 62 -4.00 -6.14 -5.39
N GLU A 63 -2.89 -6.25 -6.12
CA GLU A 63 -2.90 -6.57 -7.56
C GLU A 63 -3.43 -7.98 -7.85
N ILE A 64 -2.99 -8.99 -7.09
CA ILE A 64 -3.49 -10.38 -7.23
C ILE A 64 -5.00 -10.43 -6.96
N LYS A 65 -5.44 -9.78 -5.87
CA LYS A 65 -6.86 -9.71 -5.50
C LYS A 65 -7.71 -8.91 -6.47
N PHE A 66 -7.12 -7.94 -7.15
CA PHE A 66 -7.79 -7.22 -8.23
C PHE A 66 -8.09 -8.12 -9.42
N LEU A 67 -7.17 -9.01 -9.81
CA LEU A 67 -7.44 -9.99 -10.85
C LEU A 67 -8.56 -10.97 -10.46
N GLU A 68 -8.58 -11.41 -9.20
CA GLU A 68 -9.68 -12.24 -8.66
C GLU A 68 -11.03 -11.50 -8.76
N PHE A 69 -11.08 -10.22 -8.35
CA PHE A 69 -12.26 -9.37 -8.48
C PHE A 69 -12.74 -9.22 -9.93
N VAL A 70 -11.83 -8.87 -10.86
CA VAL A 70 -12.17 -8.71 -12.28
C VAL A 70 -12.69 -10.02 -12.85
N ARG A 71 -12.10 -11.16 -12.48
CA ARG A 71 -12.55 -12.48 -12.94
C ARG A 71 -13.98 -12.78 -12.48
N ALA A 72 -14.26 -12.61 -11.20
CA ALA A 72 -15.60 -12.80 -10.64
C ALA A 72 -16.63 -11.86 -11.28
N LEU A 73 -16.23 -10.61 -11.52
CA LEU A 73 -17.07 -9.62 -12.19
C LEU A 73 -17.41 -10.06 -13.62
N VAL A 74 -16.41 -10.48 -14.40
CA VAL A 74 -16.62 -10.94 -15.79
C VAL A 74 -17.50 -12.19 -15.83
N GLU A 75 -17.32 -13.13 -14.92
CA GLU A 75 -18.17 -14.33 -14.81
C GLU A 75 -19.63 -13.97 -14.51
N THR A 76 -19.84 -13.02 -13.58
CA THR A 76 -21.17 -12.54 -13.22
C THR A 76 -21.81 -11.76 -14.36
N VAL A 77 -21.07 -10.92 -15.08
CA VAL A 77 -21.59 -10.18 -16.25
C VAL A 77 -21.95 -11.14 -17.39
N LYS A 78 -21.18 -12.22 -17.60
CA LYS A 78 -21.49 -13.25 -18.60
C LYS A 78 -22.83 -13.96 -18.35
N SER A 79 -23.32 -13.97 -17.11
CA SER A 79 -24.65 -14.51 -16.78
C SER A 79 -25.81 -13.60 -17.24
N GLY A 80 -25.52 -12.43 -17.82
CA GLY A 80 -26.52 -11.47 -18.29
C GLY A 80 -26.88 -10.38 -17.28
N ILE A 81 -26.20 -10.34 -16.13
CA ILE A 81 -26.38 -9.31 -15.11
C ILE A 81 -25.71 -8.01 -15.57
N SER A 82 -26.40 -6.87 -15.42
CA SER A 82 -25.82 -5.55 -15.74
C SER A 82 -24.59 -5.24 -14.88
N ILE A 83 -23.59 -4.56 -15.46
CA ILE A 83 -22.31 -4.27 -14.78
C ILE A 83 -22.49 -3.67 -13.38
N PRO A 84 -23.34 -2.65 -13.14
CA PRO A 84 -23.51 -2.10 -11.80
C PRO A 84 -24.07 -3.13 -10.81
N LYS A 85 -24.99 -3.99 -11.26
CA LYS A 85 -25.56 -5.05 -10.41
C LYS A 85 -24.55 -6.17 -10.17
N ALA A 86 -23.72 -6.51 -11.16
CA ALA A 86 -22.66 -7.49 -11.03
C ALA A 86 -21.58 -7.02 -10.04
N ILE A 87 -21.17 -5.74 -10.10
CA ILE A 87 -20.23 -5.15 -9.13
C ILE A 87 -20.77 -5.26 -7.69
N ARG A 88 -22.06 -4.97 -7.48
CA ARG A 88 -22.69 -5.13 -6.15
C ARG A 88 -22.65 -6.58 -5.68
N GLU A 89 -22.93 -7.54 -6.57
CA GLU A 89 -22.92 -8.95 -6.20
C GLU A 89 -21.53 -9.41 -5.78
N VAL A 90 -20.52 -9.16 -6.62
CA VAL A 90 -19.15 -9.59 -6.34
C VAL A 90 -18.51 -8.82 -5.18
N SER A 91 -19.00 -7.62 -4.84
CA SER A 91 -18.49 -6.84 -3.69
C SER A 91 -18.73 -7.48 -2.33
N LYS A 92 -19.59 -8.51 -2.27
CA LYS A 92 -19.86 -9.29 -1.06
C LYS A 92 -18.72 -10.25 -0.72
N GLU A 93 -17.92 -10.63 -1.70
CA GLU A 93 -16.78 -11.53 -1.55
C GLU A 93 -15.58 -10.85 -0.87
N ASP A 94 -14.66 -11.67 -0.33
CA ASP A 94 -13.43 -11.18 0.30
C ASP A 94 -12.24 -11.17 -0.68
N TYR A 95 -11.77 -9.96 -0.98
CA TYR A 95 -10.58 -9.66 -1.76
C TYR A 95 -9.40 -9.15 -0.90
N GLY A 96 -9.36 -9.49 0.39
CA GLY A 96 -8.30 -9.10 1.33
C GLY A 96 -8.11 -7.58 1.41
N TYR A 97 -6.90 -7.09 1.13
CA TYR A 97 -6.59 -5.66 1.14
C TYR A 97 -7.39 -4.83 0.12
N LEU A 98 -8.00 -5.47 -0.89
CA LEU A 98 -8.83 -4.78 -1.88
C LEU A 98 -10.30 -4.64 -1.45
N THR A 99 -10.79 -5.51 -0.55
CA THR A 99 -12.18 -5.54 -0.06
C THR A 99 -12.76 -4.17 0.30
N PRO A 100 -12.11 -3.31 1.12
CA PRO A 100 -12.68 -2.01 1.45
C PRO A 100 -12.87 -1.10 0.21
N HIS A 101 -12.00 -1.21 -0.79
CA HIS A 101 -12.09 -0.44 -2.02
C HIS A 101 -13.24 -0.95 -2.91
N VAL A 102 -13.42 -2.27 -3.03
CA VAL A 102 -14.54 -2.86 -3.80
C VAL A 102 -15.89 -2.51 -3.17
N LYS A 103 -15.99 -2.57 -1.84
CA LYS A 103 -17.23 -2.17 -1.13
C LYS A 103 -17.55 -0.69 -1.35
N LYS A 104 -16.53 0.18 -1.30
CA LYS A 104 -16.71 1.61 -1.61
C LYS A 104 -17.17 1.83 -3.05
N LEU A 105 -16.62 1.09 -4.01
CA LEU A 105 -17.07 1.12 -5.41
C LEU A 105 -18.55 0.73 -5.54
N ALA A 106 -18.97 -0.37 -4.92
CA ALA A 106 -20.36 -0.80 -4.93
C ALA A 106 -21.30 0.25 -4.31
N ASN A 107 -20.93 0.82 -3.15
CA ASN A 107 -21.71 1.87 -2.50
C ASN A 107 -21.85 3.13 -3.37
N GLN A 108 -20.80 3.53 -4.09
CA GLN A 108 -20.88 4.66 -5.03
C GLN A 108 -21.88 4.39 -6.15
N LEU A 109 -21.92 3.17 -6.69
CA LEU A 109 -22.89 2.79 -7.71
C LEU A 109 -24.32 2.74 -7.15
N GLU A 110 -24.49 2.27 -5.91
CA GLU A 110 -25.79 2.31 -5.22
C GLU A 110 -26.30 3.73 -4.99
N TRP A 111 -25.39 4.68 -4.74
CA TRP A 111 -25.69 6.10 -4.60
C TRP A 111 -25.87 6.83 -5.93
N GLY A 112 -25.86 6.11 -7.06
CA GLY A 112 -26.13 6.68 -8.38
C GLY A 112 -24.96 7.41 -9.02
N PHE A 113 -23.72 7.22 -8.53
CA PHE A 113 -22.55 7.78 -9.21
C PHE A 113 -22.36 7.13 -10.60
N PRO A 114 -21.93 7.91 -11.61
CA PRO A 114 -21.60 7.34 -12.92
C PRO A 114 -20.52 6.26 -12.79
N LEU A 115 -20.69 5.14 -13.52
CA LEU A 115 -19.79 3.99 -13.47
C LEU A 115 -18.32 4.38 -13.65
N HIS A 116 -18.04 5.19 -14.66
CA HIS A 116 -16.68 5.67 -14.95
C HIS A 116 -16.08 6.47 -13.78
N ALA A 117 -16.87 7.33 -13.13
CA ALA A 117 -16.40 8.10 -11.98
C ALA A 117 -16.13 7.20 -10.76
N ALA A 118 -17.01 6.22 -10.52
CA ALA A 118 -16.86 5.26 -9.42
C ALA A 118 -15.62 4.37 -9.63
N LEU A 119 -15.41 3.85 -10.85
CA LEU A 119 -14.20 3.09 -11.20
C LEU A 119 -12.93 3.92 -11.08
N THR A 120 -12.95 5.18 -11.51
CA THR A 120 -11.81 6.11 -11.37
C THR A 120 -11.47 6.35 -9.90
N ASN A 121 -12.48 6.53 -9.05
CA ASN A 121 -12.28 6.69 -7.61
C ASN A 121 -11.72 5.42 -6.97
N PHE A 122 -12.29 4.25 -7.31
CA PHE A 122 -11.77 2.95 -6.91
C PHE A 122 -10.28 2.80 -7.25
N ALA A 123 -9.90 3.11 -8.50
CA ALA A 123 -8.52 2.98 -8.94
C ALA A 123 -7.57 3.91 -8.16
N LYS A 124 -7.98 5.16 -7.91
CA LYS A 124 -7.23 6.13 -7.09
C LYS A 124 -7.07 5.67 -5.65
N ASP A 125 -8.13 5.15 -5.04
CA ASP A 125 -8.15 4.74 -3.64
C ASP A 125 -7.17 3.58 -3.36
N THR A 126 -6.99 2.67 -4.32
CA THR A 126 -6.05 1.55 -4.16
C THR A 126 -4.58 1.99 -4.13
N ARG A 127 -4.28 3.21 -4.63
CA ARG A 127 -2.91 3.73 -4.82
C ARG A 127 -1.97 2.78 -5.60
N ASN A 128 -2.54 1.84 -6.35
CA ASN A 128 -1.81 0.85 -7.12
C ASN A 128 -1.74 1.28 -8.59
N ARG A 129 -0.51 1.39 -9.12
CA ARG A 129 -0.26 1.86 -10.50
C ARG A 129 -0.83 0.92 -11.56
N VAL A 130 -0.87 -0.39 -11.30
CA VAL A 130 -1.40 -1.39 -12.24
C VAL A 130 -2.90 -1.20 -12.37
N ILE A 131 -3.61 -1.13 -11.24
CA ILE A 131 -5.07 -0.93 -11.21
C ILE A 131 -5.44 0.41 -11.88
N ALA A 132 -4.71 1.48 -11.56
CA ALA A 132 -4.92 2.80 -12.17
C ALA A 132 -4.82 2.78 -13.69
N LYS A 133 -3.83 2.06 -14.23
CA LYS A 133 -3.68 1.89 -15.69
C LYS A 133 -4.77 1.01 -16.29
N SER A 134 -5.11 -0.10 -15.65
CA SER A 134 -6.15 -1.02 -16.13
C SER A 134 -7.52 -0.34 -16.25
N VAL A 135 -7.90 0.47 -15.26
CA VAL A 135 -9.18 1.19 -15.27
C VAL A 135 -9.18 2.32 -16.29
N ALA A 136 -8.06 3.00 -16.51
CA ALA A 136 -7.98 4.10 -17.47
C ALA A 136 -8.13 3.67 -18.95
N ILE A 137 -8.01 2.38 -19.24
CA ILE A 137 -8.14 1.83 -20.60
C ILE A 137 -9.61 1.55 -20.97
N VAL A 138 -10.50 1.45 -19.98
CA VAL A 138 -11.93 1.09 -20.14
C VAL A 138 -12.80 2.34 -20.12
#